data_AF-V6LJA7-F1
#
_entry.id   AF-V6LJA7-F1
#
_cell.length_a   1.000
_cell.length_b   1.000
_cell.length_c   1.000
_cell.angle_alpha   90.00
_cell.angle_beta   90.00
_cell.angle_gamma   90.00
#
_symmetry.space_group_name_H-M   'P 1'
#
loop_
_entity.id
_entity.type
_entity.pdbx_description
1 polymer ?
#
loop_
_entity_poly.entity_id
_entity_poly.type
_entity_poly.pdbx_seq_one_letter_code
_entity_poly.pdbx_strand_id
1 'polypeptide(L)'
;MFFLLQFDFLAQPVKAAVFNPAKAPGSHIPRLLQQFKNLGLNTIFVEAQQQDFDVTAHALTVQWCRQLALKIVYRPGPFVSTFLPLGGVSGALFEGRAIQRRFDNPEFAQNAQDFIAHISAFLVENRDDIAAVQLDKNYFAQPGQAGFYEYLRMLYVRNGVYGPFIVQEDTEVEGLMGVSYIVSDASLCGESCFVGDILTGSQGTVVRKSSKTAYFNVIQDLIKSNSSFVLYGVYTGVNFKLDKQIQSPQINDFSQLIFANNKLSEDYFNLQEILGGLNSEESGEFDLQNFSSYLVNFGALRYQEFIKKGTFYNAISSESVDLKQNINKYTFRIEKNVLATLKVSQVNKNAQLYVNDTYLASFNKEIEITISSEDGIIQIVTFPAGYDNQPNSGMTGKIEFNSQEVHHITLETLDMFNYTLKESKADFWSGDGVYSSKISLQKKGFYVNLFGVKGYFLINGVMIGFSDGDKLYCPEDFVLEGVNEIIVIALENQFTLSIALLSELI
;
A
#
# COMPACT_ATOMS: atom_id res chain seq x y z
N MET A 1 -29.15 25.17 -21.40
CA MET A 1 -29.86 25.16 -20.10
C MET A 1 -29.37 23.93 -19.35
N PHE A 2 -28.20 24.02 -18.73
CA PHE A 2 -27.68 22.95 -17.88
C PHE A 2 -28.43 23.05 -16.56
N PHE A 3 -29.27 22.06 -16.26
CA PHE A 3 -29.87 21.93 -14.94
C PHE A 3 -28.73 21.87 -13.93
N LEU A 4 -28.71 22.78 -12.97
CA LEU A 4 -28.08 22.53 -11.67
C LEU A 4 -28.75 21.27 -11.15
N LEU A 5 -28.12 20.11 -11.37
CA LEU A 5 -28.46 18.88 -10.68
C LEU A 5 -28.09 19.13 -9.23
N GLN A 6 -29.01 19.77 -8.50
CA GLN A 6 -29.03 19.70 -7.06
C GLN A 6 -29.05 18.21 -6.75
N PHE A 7 -28.01 17.74 -6.06
CA PHE A 7 -27.88 16.33 -5.76
C PHE A 7 -29.06 15.90 -4.88
N ASP A 8 -30.05 15.19 -5.43
CA ASP A 8 -31.12 14.54 -4.67
C ASP A 8 -30.55 13.57 -3.60
N PHE A 9 -29.28 13.19 -3.75
CA PHE A 9 -28.52 12.44 -2.75
C PHE A 9 -28.34 13.19 -1.41
N LEU A 10 -28.41 14.53 -1.35
CA LEU A 10 -28.17 15.33 -0.13
C LEU A 10 -29.43 15.64 0.69
N ALA A 11 -30.48 14.81 0.63
CA ALA A 11 -31.63 14.94 1.53
C ALA A 11 -31.26 14.94 3.02
N GLN A 12 -30.07 14.46 3.37
CA GLN A 12 -29.46 14.51 4.69
C GLN A 12 -27.95 14.77 4.56
N PRO A 13 -27.29 15.35 5.59
CA PRO A 13 -25.84 15.48 5.60
C PRO A 13 -25.15 14.14 5.44
N VAL A 14 -24.06 14.16 4.69
CA VAL A 14 -23.26 12.97 4.42
C VAL A 14 -22.29 12.78 5.57
N LYS A 15 -22.42 11.65 6.24
CA LYS A 15 -21.49 11.18 7.28
C LYS A 15 -20.77 9.99 6.70
N ALA A 16 -19.58 10.23 6.16
CA ALA A 16 -18.88 9.24 5.38
C ALA A 16 -17.56 8.79 6.00
N ALA A 17 -17.07 7.63 5.55
CA ALA A 17 -15.70 7.23 5.76
C ALA A 17 -15.10 6.61 4.50
N VAL A 18 -13.79 6.76 4.36
CA VAL A 18 -13.01 6.11 3.31
C VAL A 18 -12.79 4.64 3.64
N PHE A 19 -12.99 3.78 2.65
CA PHE A 19 -12.76 2.34 2.74
C PHE A 19 -12.04 1.86 1.47
N ASN A 20 -11.00 1.05 1.63
CA ASN A 20 -10.28 0.43 0.54
C ASN A 20 -10.46 -1.09 0.63
N PRO A 21 -11.28 -1.70 -0.25
CA PRO A 21 -11.56 -3.13 -0.21
C PRO A 21 -10.31 -4.00 -0.37
N ALA A 22 -9.30 -3.55 -1.10
CA ALA A 22 -8.06 -4.30 -1.30
C ALA A 22 -7.22 -4.44 -0.01
N LYS A 23 -7.49 -3.61 1.01
CA LYS A 23 -6.82 -3.67 2.32
C LYS A 23 -7.60 -4.47 3.37
N ALA A 24 -8.75 -5.02 3.00
CA ALA A 24 -9.57 -5.86 3.87
C ALA A 24 -9.56 -7.30 3.32
N PRO A 25 -9.41 -8.32 4.18
CA PRO A 25 -9.74 -9.69 3.79
C PRO A 25 -11.20 -9.75 3.33
N GLY A 26 -11.47 -10.52 2.27
CA GLY A 26 -12.82 -10.58 1.69
C GLY A 26 -13.88 -11.00 2.71
N SER A 27 -13.53 -11.92 3.61
CA SER A 27 -14.42 -12.37 4.69
C SER A 27 -14.73 -11.27 5.73
N HIS A 28 -13.90 -10.23 5.84
CA HIS A 28 -14.07 -9.14 6.81
C HIS A 28 -14.95 -8.01 6.29
N ILE A 29 -15.04 -7.83 4.97
CA ILE A 29 -15.80 -6.73 4.33
C ILE A 29 -17.23 -6.59 4.87
N PRO A 30 -18.06 -7.65 4.95
CA PRO A 30 -19.42 -7.55 5.49
C PRO A 30 -19.48 -6.94 6.89
N ARG A 31 -18.58 -7.41 7.75
CA ARG A 31 -18.50 -7.02 9.15
C ARG A 31 -18.03 -5.59 9.31
N LEU A 32 -17.00 -5.21 8.56
CA LEU A 32 -16.49 -3.85 8.55
C LEU A 32 -17.59 -2.88 8.14
N LEU A 33 -18.31 -3.14 7.05
CA LEU A 33 -19.39 -2.26 6.61
C LEU A 33 -20.54 -2.16 7.63
N GLN A 34 -20.85 -3.26 8.32
CA GLN A 34 -21.79 -3.23 9.44
C GLN A 34 -21.28 -2.35 10.59
N GLN A 35 -20.00 -2.41 10.93
CA GLN A 35 -19.39 -1.53 11.94
C GLN A 35 -19.42 -0.06 11.50
N PHE A 36 -19.14 0.25 10.23
CA PHE A 36 -19.28 1.61 9.70
C PHE A 36 -20.73 2.11 9.84
N LYS A 37 -21.72 1.25 9.56
CA LYS A 37 -23.15 1.57 9.78
C LYS A 37 -23.45 1.81 11.25
N ASN A 38 -22.99 0.92 12.13
CA ASN A 38 -23.22 1.01 13.58
C ASN A 38 -22.57 2.25 14.18
N LEU A 39 -21.44 2.70 13.64
CA LEU A 39 -20.77 3.95 13.99
C LEU A 39 -21.66 5.17 13.72
N GLY A 40 -22.70 5.06 12.89
CA GLY A 40 -23.61 6.16 12.52
C GLY A 40 -23.31 6.78 11.15
N LEU A 41 -22.47 6.12 10.34
CA LEU A 41 -22.19 6.55 8.97
C LEU A 41 -23.34 6.16 8.03
N ASN A 42 -23.54 6.97 7.01
CA ASN A 42 -24.57 6.75 5.99
C ASN A 42 -24.00 6.58 4.57
N THR A 43 -22.70 6.81 4.40
CA THR A 43 -22.02 6.80 3.10
C THR A 43 -20.62 6.20 3.23
N ILE A 44 -20.17 5.47 2.21
CA ILE A 44 -18.82 4.92 2.11
C ILE A 44 -18.13 5.49 0.87
N PHE A 45 -16.92 6.00 1.05
CA PHE A 45 -16.04 6.40 -0.04
C PHE A 45 -15.13 5.23 -0.38
N VAL A 46 -15.41 4.53 -1.47
CA VAL A 46 -14.69 3.32 -1.87
C VAL A 46 -13.49 3.69 -2.74
N GLU A 47 -12.27 3.51 -2.23
CA GLU A 47 -11.04 3.69 -3.02
C GLU A 47 -10.75 2.46 -3.89
N ALA A 48 -10.47 2.68 -5.17
CA ALA A 48 -9.96 1.66 -6.08
C ALA A 48 -8.55 2.04 -6.54
N GLN A 49 -7.65 1.06 -6.62
CA GLN A 49 -6.28 1.28 -7.08
C GLN A 49 -6.08 0.68 -8.47
N GLN A 50 -5.26 1.32 -9.31
CA GLN A 50 -4.99 0.80 -10.65
C GLN A 50 -4.27 -0.55 -10.62
N GLN A 51 -3.32 -0.72 -9.69
CA GLN A 51 -2.47 -1.92 -9.66
C GLN A 51 -3.17 -3.15 -9.08
N ASP A 52 -4.18 -2.96 -8.22
CA ASP A 52 -4.79 -4.03 -7.42
C ASP A 52 -6.33 -3.93 -7.43
N PHE A 53 -6.92 -3.63 -8.59
CA PHE A 53 -8.37 -3.62 -8.71
C PHE A 53 -8.95 -5.04 -8.61
N ASP A 54 -9.29 -5.46 -7.39
CA ASP A 54 -9.99 -6.71 -7.13
C ASP A 54 -11.50 -6.54 -7.31
N VAL A 55 -11.97 -6.85 -8.52
CA VAL A 55 -13.40 -6.82 -8.89
C VAL A 55 -14.28 -7.55 -7.87
N THR A 56 -13.79 -8.65 -7.29
CA THR A 56 -14.57 -9.47 -6.33
C THR A 56 -14.79 -8.73 -5.02
N ALA A 57 -13.72 -8.17 -4.44
CA ALA A 57 -13.80 -7.39 -3.21
C ALA A 57 -14.66 -6.13 -3.38
N HIS A 58 -14.54 -5.46 -4.54
CA HIS A 58 -15.35 -4.30 -4.87
C HIS A 58 -16.83 -4.65 -5.08
N ALA A 59 -17.14 -5.73 -5.80
CA ALA A 59 -18.52 -6.21 -5.96
C ALA A 59 -19.16 -6.60 -4.62
N LEU A 60 -18.41 -7.28 -3.75
CA LEU A 60 -18.86 -7.63 -2.40
C LEU A 60 -19.14 -6.38 -1.57
N THR A 61 -18.29 -5.35 -1.67
CA THR A 61 -18.50 -4.06 -1.01
C THR A 61 -19.80 -3.39 -1.45
N VAL A 62 -20.06 -3.32 -2.77
CA VAL A 62 -21.31 -2.76 -3.31
C VAL A 62 -22.53 -3.53 -2.81
N GLN A 63 -22.48 -4.87 -2.86
CA GLN A 63 -23.56 -5.72 -2.39
C GLN A 63 -23.92 -5.44 -0.91
N TRP A 64 -22.93 -5.36 -0.03
CA TRP A 64 -23.16 -5.14 1.39
C TRP A 64 -23.57 -3.70 1.70
N CYS A 65 -23.02 -2.70 1.01
CA CYS A 65 -23.51 -1.33 1.11
C CYS A 65 -25.00 -1.24 0.76
N ARG A 66 -25.44 -1.92 -0.31
CA ARG A 66 -26.86 -2.00 -0.69
C ARG A 66 -27.71 -2.63 0.44
N GLN A 67 -27.27 -3.76 0.99
CA GLN A 67 -27.99 -4.45 2.08
C GLN A 67 -28.11 -3.59 3.34
N LEU A 68 -27.10 -2.77 3.64
CA LEU A 68 -27.04 -1.90 4.82
C LEU A 68 -27.64 -0.50 4.57
N ALA A 69 -28.16 -0.25 3.37
CA ALA A 69 -28.59 1.06 2.90
C ALA A 69 -27.52 2.14 3.17
N LEU A 70 -26.27 1.81 2.86
CA LEU A 70 -25.14 2.74 2.82
C LEU A 70 -25.00 3.25 1.39
N LYS A 71 -24.89 4.57 1.23
CA LYS A 71 -24.61 5.19 -0.07
C LYS A 71 -23.14 4.98 -0.44
N ILE A 72 -22.84 4.91 -1.73
CA ILE A 72 -21.48 4.72 -2.22
C ILE A 72 -21.03 5.94 -3.00
N VAL A 73 -19.89 6.50 -2.62
CA VAL A 73 -19.12 7.40 -3.48
C VAL A 73 -17.87 6.65 -3.91
N TYR A 74 -17.68 6.50 -5.21
CA TYR A 74 -16.53 5.77 -5.72
C TYR A 74 -15.35 6.72 -5.95
N ARG A 75 -14.15 6.34 -5.47
CA ARG A 75 -12.89 7.06 -5.67
C ARG A 75 -11.94 6.20 -6.52
N PRO A 76 -12.16 6.13 -7.83
CA PRO A 76 -11.39 5.26 -8.70
C PRO A 76 -9.96 5.74 -8.98
N GLY A 77 -9.66 7.04 -8.90
CA GLY A 77 -8.38 7.60 -9.33
C GLY A 77 -8.45 8.25 -10.72
N PRO A 78 -7.30 8.60 -11.33
CA PRO A 78 -6.06 7.80 -11.32
C PRO A 78 -5.20 7.90 -10.07
N PHE A 79 -5.28 9.00 -9.29
CA PHE A 79 -4.62 9.10 -8.00
C PHE A 79 -5.66 9.13 -6.87
N VAL A 80 -5.53 8.21 -5.92
CA VAL A 80 -6.56 7.98 -4.90
C VAL A 80 -6.12 8.33 -3.49
N SER A 81 -4.83 8.21 -3.16
CA SER A 81 -4.35 8.44 -1.79
C SER A 81 -2.87 8.76 -1.75
N THR A 82 -2.41 9.41 -0.69
CA THR A 82 -0.97 9.58 -0.38
C THR A 82 -0.42 8.44 0.46
N PHE A 83 -1.25 7.44 0.72
CA PHE A 83 -0.95 6.33 1.62
C PHE A 83 -0.93 4.99 0.87
N LEU A 84 -0.73 5.08 -0.45
CA LEU A 84 -0.70 4.00 -1.42
C LEU A 84 0.51 4.21 -2.33
N PRO A 85 1.23 3.16 -2.77
CA PRO A 85 2.41 3.33 -3.60
C PRO A 85 2.11 4.20 -4.81
N LEU A 86 2.89 5.27 -4.98
CA LEU A 86 2.73 6.23 -6.08
C LEU A 86 1.29 6.82 -6.17
N GLY A 87 0.58 6.79 -5.04
CA GLY A 87 -0.82 7.11 -4.86
C GLY A 87 -1.84 6.26 -5.58
N GLY A 88 -1.54 4.97 -5.75
CA GLY A 88 -2.40 3.99 -6.41
C GLY A 88 -2.18 3.92 -7.93
N VAL A 89 -1.23 4.71 -8.44
CA VAL A 89 -0.84 4.80 -9.84
C VAL A 89 0.18 3.70 -10.18
N SER A 90 0.13 3.14 -11.39
CA SER A 90 1.14 2.15 -11.86
C SER A 90 2.58 2.67 -11.79
N GLY A 91 3.53 1.87 -11.32
CA GLY A 91 4.97 2.19 -11.36
C GLY A 91 5.52 2.49 -12.75
N ALA A 92 4.91 1.90 -13.78
CA ALA A 92 5.24 2.19 -15.19
C ALA A 92 5.07 3.68 -15.54
N LEU A 93 4.19 4.40 -14.85
CA LEU A 93 3.95 5.84 -15.05
C LEU A 93 5.06 6.75 -14.51
N PHE A 94 6.24 6.21 -14.26
CA PHE A 94 7.33 6.98 -13.69
C PHE A 94 8.70 6.60 -14.26
N GLU A 95 8.76 5.82 -15.33
CA GLU A 95 10.02 5.51 -16.00
C GLU A 95 10.73 6.79 -16.47
N GLY A 96 11.85 7.11 -15.82
CA GLY A 96 12.85 8.06 -16.32
C GLY A 96 12.66 9.53 -16.00
N ARG A 97 11.50 10.02 -15.50
CA ARG A 97 11.32 11.43 -15.08
C ARG A 97 10.29 11.55 -13.95
N ALA A 98 10.39 12.60 -13.13
CA ALA A 98 9.29 13.02 -12.27
C ALA A 98 8.08 13.32 -13.17
N ILE A 99 7.19 12.34 -13.36
CA ILE A 99 6.00 12.54 -14.18
C ILE A 99 5.14 13.55 -13.44
N GLN A 100 5.18 14.78 -13.94
CA GLN A 100 4.16 15.78 -13.65
C GLN A 100 2.85 15.17 -14.16
N ARG A 101 1.89 14.98 -13.26
CA ARG A 101 0.53 14.48 -13.58
C ARG A 101 -0.16 15.49 -14.51
N ARG A 102 0.13 15.39 -15.80
CA ARG A 102 -0.34 16.31 -16.84
C ARG A 102 -0.93 15.48 -17.97
N PHE A 103 -2.12 15.87 -18.41
CA PHE A 103 -2.78 15.24 -19.55
C PHE A 103 -2.06 15.49 -20.89
N ASP A 104 -1.10 16.41 -20.95
CA ASP A 104 -0.24 16.61 -22.13
C ASP A 104 0.97 15.65 -22.17
N ASN A 105 1.17 14.85 -21.13
CA ASN A 105 2.04 13.68 -21.22
C ASN A 105 1.24 12.52 -21.83
N PRO A 106 1.58 12.05 -23.06
CA PRO A 106 0.81 11.03 -23.76
C PRO A 106 0.80 9.68 -23.04
N GLU A 107 1.87 9.33 -22.32
CA GLU A 107 1.94 8.07 -21.57
C GLU A 107 1.03 8.09 -20.34
N PHE A 108 1.02 9.20 -19.61
CA PHE A 108 0.07 9.41 -18.52
C PHE A 108 -1.38 9.40 -19.03
N ALA A 109 -1.65 10.15 -20.10
CA ALA A 109 -2.99 10.23 -20.69
C ALA A 109 -3.52 8.87 -21.14
N GLN A 110 -2.67 8.06 -21.79
CA GLN A 110 -3.02 6.71 -22.25
C GLN A 110 -3.30 5.77 -21.08
N ASN A 111 -2.43 5.70 -20.08
CA ASN A 111 -2.64 4.84 -18.92
C ASN A 111 -3.87 5.25 -18.09
N ALA A 112 -4.12 6.56 -17.93
CA ALA A 112 -5.34 7.05 -17.28
C ALA A 112 -6.58 6.67 -18.09
N GLN A 113 -6.52 6.75 -19.43
CA GLN A 113 -7.61 6.31 -20.31
C GLN A 113 -7.87 4.80 -20.17
N ASP A 114 -6.84 3.97 -20.22
CA ASP A 114 -6.97 2.51 -20.13
C ASP A 114 -7.55 2.09 -18.78
N PHE A 115 -7.06 2.70 -17.70
CA PHE A 115 -7.57 2.45 -16.36
C PHE A 115 -9.02 2.92 -16.20
N ILE A 116 -9.35 4.14 -16.64
CA ILE A 116 -10.73 4.66 -16.57
C ILE A 116 -11.68 3.80 -17.41
N ALA A 117 -11.27 3.33 -18.58
CA ALA A 117 -12.07 2.42 -19.39
C ALA A 117 -12.35 1.11 -18.65
N HIS A 118 -11.32 0.53 -18.01
CA HIS A 118 -11.46 -0.70 -17.22
C HIS A 118 -12.43 -0.53 -16.05
N ILE A 119 -12.24 0.50 -15.21
CA ILE A 119 -13.08 0.71 -14.02
C ILE A 119 -14.50 1.14 -14.39
N SER A 120 -14.68 1.86 -15.51
CA SER A 120 -16.01 2.32 -15.94
C SER A 120 -16.95 1.17 -16.25
N ALA A 121 -16.45 0.03 -16.73
CA ALA A 121 -17.29 -1.16 -16.93
C ALA A 121 -17.95 -1.61 -15.62
N PHE A 122 -17.19 -1.66 -14.53
CA PHE A 122 -17.69 -1.97 -13.19
C PHE A 122 -18.67 -0.89 -12.68
N LEU A 123 -18.35 0.39 -12.88
CA LEU A 123 -19.21 1.50 -12.46
C LEU A 123 -20.56 1.49 -13.18
N VAL A 124 -20.58 1.20 -14.49
CA VAL A 124 -21.81 1.15 -15.30
C VAL A 124 -22.71 -0.01 -14.87
N GLU A 125 -22.12 -1.17 -14.55
CA GLU A 125 -22.85 -2.33 -14.04
C GLU A 125 -23.51 -2.06 -12.68
N ASN A 126 -22.89 -1.22 -11.85
CA ASN A 126 -23.34 -0.89 -10.49
C ASN A 126 -23.91 0.54 -10.37
N ARG A 127 -24.32 1.16 -11.47
CA ARG A 127 -24.69 2.59 -11.52
C ARG A 127 -25.84 2.98 -10.59
N ASP A 128 -26.73 2.04 -10.27
CA ASP A 128 -27.89 2.30 -9.43
C ASP A 128 -27.54 2.32 -7.93
N ASP A 129 -26.35 1.81 -7.56
CA ASP A 129 -25.85 1.77 -6.18
C ASP A 129 -24.80 2.85 -5.90
N ILE A 130 -24.23 3.44 -6.94
CA ILE A 130 -23.17 4.44 -6.86
C ILE A 130 -23.78 5.83 -6.97
N ALA A 131 -23.69 6.59 -5.88
CA ALA A 131 -24.28 7.92 -5.79
C ALA A 131 -23.42 9.01 -6.48
N ALA A 132 -22.10 8.83 -6.53
CA ALA A 132 -21.19 9.75 -7.19
C ALA A 132 -19.82 9.10 -7.47
N VAL A 133 -19.04 9.72 -8.36
CA VAL A 133 -17.67 9.33 -8.69
C VAL A 133 -16.72 10.51 -8.46
N GLN A 134 -15.68 10.32 -7.65
CA GLN A 134 -14.61 11.30 -7.49
C GLN A 134 -13.59 11.18 -8.63
N LEU A 135 -13.26 12.29 -9.28
CA LEU A 135 -12.39 12.31 -10.45
C LEU A 135 -10.90 12.10 -10.11
N ASP A 136 -10.41 12.76 -9.05
CA ASP A 136 -9.03 12.62 -8.57
C ASP A 136 -8.92 13.12 -7.11
N LYS A 137 -7.84 12.77 -6.42
CA LYS A 137 -7.42 13.39 -5.16
C LYS A 137 -6.20 14.27 -5.44
N ASN A 138 -6.39 15.59 -5.50
CA ASN A 138 -5.34 16.49 -5.95
C ASN A 138 -4.25 16.77 -4.88
N TYR A 139 -3.34 15.83 -4.68
CA TYR A 139 -2.21 16.04 -3.77
C TYR A 139 -0.94 16.60 -4.46
N PHE A 140 -0.86 16.58 -5.79
CA PHE A 140 0.35 16.95 -6.57
C PHE A 140 0.09 17.60 -7.94
N ALA A 141 -1.16 17.89 -8.33
CA ALA A 141 -1.43 18.65 -9.55
C ALA A 141 -1.34 20.12 -9.16
N GLN A 142 -0.82 20.94 -10.08
CA GLN A 142 -0.77 22.37 -9.83
C GLN A 142 -2.21 22.86 -9.60
N PRO A 143 -2.48 23.68 -8.56
CA PRO A 143 -3.81 24.23 -8.32
C PRO A 143 -4.38 24.89 -9.60
N GLY A 144 -5.69 24.75 -9.82
CA GLY A 144 -6.40 25.45 -10.90
C GLY A 144 -6.39 24.77 -12.26
N GLN A 145 -6.07 23.47 -12.37
CA GLN A 145 -6.14 22.75 -13.66
C GLN A 145 -7.55 22.24 -13.98
N ALA A 146 -8.50 23.14 -14.26
CA ALA A 146 -9.84 22.78 -14.73
C ALA A 146 -9.81 21.81 -15.93
N GLY A 147 -8.87 22.03 -16.86
CA GLY A 147 -8.69 21.18 -18.03
C GLY A 147 -8.32 19.72 -17.69
N PHE A 148 -7.63 19.47 -16.57
CA PHE A 148 -7.30 18.12 -16.13
C PHE A 148 -8.56 17.38 -15.65
N TYR A 149 -9.36 18.00 -14.79
CA TYR A 149 -10.62 17.41 -14.34
C TYR A 149 -11.62 17.24 -15.49
N GLU A 150 -11.67 18.19 -16.40
CA GLU A 150 -12.51 18.07 -17.59
C GLU A 150 -12.09 16.88 -18.45
N TYR A 151 -10.78 16.68 -18.64
CA TYR A 151 -10.25 15.52 -19.34
C TYR A 151 -10.68 14.21 -18.67
N LEU A 152 -10.49 14.07 -17.35
CA LEU A 152 -10.92 12.87 -16.62
C LEU A 152 -12.43 12.65 -16.70
N ARG A 153 -13.23 13.72 -16.54
CA ARG A 153 -14.68 13.68 -16.69
C ARG A 153 -15.09 13.19 -18.08
N MET A 154 -14.46 13.71 -19.13
CA MET A 154 -14.72 13.28 -20.51
C MET A 154 -14.38 11.80 -20.72
N LEU A 155 -13.34 11.27 -20.09
CA LEU A 155 -13.02 9.84 -20.14
C LEU A 155 -14.15 9.00 -19.51
N TYR A 156 -14.65 9.37 -18.33
CA TYR A 156 -15.79 8.68 -17.70
C TYR A 156 -17.06 8.73 -18.57
N VAL A 157 -17.42 9.92 -19.07
CA VAL A 157 -18.61 10.10 -19.92
C VAL A 157 -18.53 9.26 -21.19
N ARG A 158 -17.36 9.22 -21.85
CA ARG A 158 -17.12 8.38 -23.03
C ARG A 158 -17.30 6.89 -22.75
N ASN A 159 -17.07 6.46 -21.51
CA ASN A 159 -17.24 5.08 -21.06
C ASN A 159 -18.60 4.84 -20.37
N GLY A 160 -19.57 5.75 -20.50
CA GLY A 160 -20.94 5.57 -20.04
C GLY A 160 -21.19 5.92 -18.57
N VAL A 161 -20.22 6.55 -17.88
CA VAL A 161 -20.38 7.06 -16.51
C VAL A 161 -20.68 8.55 -16.58
N TYR A 162 -21.90 8.95 -16.23
CA TYR A 162 -22.38 10.33 -16.41
C TYR A 162 -22.32 11.21 -15.14
N GLY A 163 -21.74 10.68 -14.06
CA GLY A 163 -21.72 11.32 -12.75
C GLY A 163 -22.97 11.00 -11.91
N PRO A 164 -23.22 11.74 -10.83
CA PRO A 164 -22.55 12.99 -10.45
C PRO A 164 -21.05 12.87 -10.15
N PHE A 165 -20.29 13.94 -10.37
CA PHE A 165 -18.83 13.97 -10.19
C PHE A 165 -18.39 14.84 -9.01
N ILE A 166 -17.33 14.40 -8.33
CA ILE A 166 -16.73 15.08 -7.18
C ILE A 166 -15.25 15.33 -7.43
N VAL A 167 -14.73 16.45 -6.94
CA VAL A 167 -13.29 16.78 -6.91
C VAL A 167 -12.86 17.12 -5.49
N GLN A 168 -11.58 16.92 -5.17
CA GLN A 168 -11.02 17.30 -3.88
C GLN A 168 -10.00 18.41 -4.07
N GLU A 169 -10.39 19.62 -3.67
CA GLU A 169 -9.64 20.87 -3.84
C GLU A 169 -10.03 21.82 -2.71
N ASP A 170 -9.06 22.56 -2.17
CA ASP A 170 -9.32 23.60 -1.15
C ASP A 170 -9.83 24.91 -1.77
N THR A 171 -9.77 25.05 -3.09
CA THR A 171 -10.25 26.23 -3.80
C THR A 171 -11.15 25.82 -4.96
N GLU A 172 -12.19 26.60 -5.21
CA GLU A 172 -13.02 26.42 -6.40
C GLU A 172 -12.14 26.46 -7.66
N VAL A 173 -12.31 25.45 -8.52
CA VAL A 173 -11.56 25.35 -9.77
C VAL A 173 -12.30 26.12 -10.84
N GLU A 174 -11.81 27.32 -11.16
CA GLU A 174 -12.42 28.20 -12.16
C GLU A 174 -12.69 27.46 -13.48
N GLY A 175 -13.94 27.52 -13.95
CA GLY A 175 -14.36 26.89 -15.21
C GLY A 175 -14.80 25.43 -15.09
N LEU A 176 -14.68 24.79 -13.93
CA LEU A 176 -15.18 23.42 -13.71
C LEU A 176 -16.62 23.44 -13.17
N MET A 177 -17.60 23.42 -14.07
CA MET A 177 -19.01 23.42 -13.70
C MET A 177 -19.57 22.02 -13.43
N GLY A 178 -20.52 21.92 -12.50
CA GLY A 178 -21.33 20.71 -12.27
C GLY A 178 -20.61 19.60 -11.50
N VAL A 179 -19.64 19.98 -10.66
CA VAL A 179 -18.96 19.07 -9.72
C VAL A 179 -19.21 19.53 -8.28
N SER A 180 -19.15 18.60 -7.34
CA SER A 180 -19.05 18.93 -5.91
C SER A 180 -17.60 18.93 -5.43
N TYR A 181 -17.35 19.64 -4.33
CA TYR A 181 -16.01 19.82 -3.79
C TYR A 181 -15.85 19.14 -2.43
N ILE A 182 -14.72 18.47 -2.26
CA ILE A 182 -14.20 18.04 -0.97
C ILE A 182 -13.09 19.03 -0.59
N VAL A 183 -13.28 19.75 0.52
CA VAL A 183 -12.33 20.74 1.05
C VAL A 183 -11.69 20.21 2.34
N SER A 184 -10.44 20.60 2.62
CA SER A 184 -9.77 20.24 3.88
C SER A 184 -10.18 21.13 5.07
N ASP A 185 -10.67 22.34 4.80
CA ASP A 185 -11.07 23.31 5.81
C ASP A 185 -12.58 23.58 5.74
N ALA A 186 -13.27 23.40 6.86
CA ALA A 186 -14.71 23.64 6.99
C ALA A 186 -15.11 25.09 6.67
N SER A 187 -14.22 26.07 6.88
CA SER A 187 -14.48 27.48 6.57
C SER A 187 -14.59 27.77 5.08
N LEU A 188 -14.06 26.88 4.23
CA LEU A 188 -14.13 26.96 2.76
C LEU A 188 -15.38 26.25 2.22
N CYS A 189 -16.17 25.61 3.09
CA CYS A 189 -17.26 24.74 2.71
C CYS A 189 -18.58 25.54 2.61
N GLY A 190 -19.11 25.72 1.38
CA GLY A 190 -20.46 26.25 1.12
C GLY A 190 -21.60 25.23 1.27
N GLU A 191 -22.75 25.45 0.62
CA GLU A 191 -23.93 24.57 0.75
C GLU A 191 -23.80 23.20 0.03
N SER A 192 -22.78 23.01 -0.81
CA SER A 192 -22.64 21.84 -1.71
C SER A 192 -21.24 21.21 -1.69
N CYS A 193 -20.62 21.21 -0.52
CA CYS A 193 -19.27 20.70 -0.29
C CYS A 193 -19.24 19.66 0.83
N PHE A 194 -18.11 18.97 0.92
CA PHE A 194 -17.79 18.05 1.99
C PHE A 194 -16.52 18.52 2.67
N VAL A 195 -16.45 18.44 4.00
CA VAL A 195 -15.18 18.55 4.73
C VAL A 195 -14.53 17.18 4.75
N GLY A 196 -13.48 16.99 3.97
CA GLY A 196 -12.97 15.66 3.67
C GLY A 196 -11.64 15.28 4.30
N ASP A 197 -11.38 13.98 4.23
CA ASP A 197 -10.19 13.31 4.73
C ASP A 197 -9.80 13.73 6.17
N ILE A 198 -10.81 13.90 7.03
CA ILE A 198 -10.60 14.19 8.45
C ILE A 198 -9.93 12.97 9.08
N LEU A 199 -8.66 13.12 9.41
CA LEU A 199 -7.85 12.04 9.96
C LEU A 199 -8.32 11.70 11.38
N THR A 200 -8.73 10.45 11.60
CA THR A 200 -9.11 9.94 12.93
C THR A 200 -7.91 9.64 13.82
N GLY A 201 -6.68 9.72 13.28
CA GLY A 201 -5.44 9.46 14.00
C GLY A 201 -4.19 9.94 13.26
N SER A 202 -3.03 9.86 13.93
CA SER A 202 -1.73 10.23 13.34
C SER A 202 -1.09 9.05 12.61
N GLN A 203 -0.47 9.30 11.45
CA GLN A 203 0.44 8.34 10.84
C GLN A 203 1.84 8.41 11.44
N GLY A 204 2.29 7.32 12.05
CA GLY A 204 3.71 7.03 12.29
C GLY A 204 4.57 8.23 12.71
N THR A 205 5.83 8.25 12.29
CA THR A 205 6.83 9.24 12.71
C THR A 205 6.70 10.62 12.06
N VAL A 206 5.77 10.84 11.13
CA VAL A 206 5.80 12.00 10.20
C VAL A 206 4.63 12.98 10.36
N VAL A 207 3.50 12.61 10.98
CA VAL A 207 2.39 13.56 11.20
C VAL A 207 2.36 14.03 12.64
N ARG A 208 2.44 15.36 12.85
CA ARG A 208 2.30 15.99 14.17
C ARG A 208 1.08 15.40 14.88
N LYS A 209 1.27 14.90 16.10
CA LYS A 209 0.18 14.50 17.01
C LYS A 209 -0.81 15.65 17.15
N SER A 210 -1.84 15.69 16.32
CA SER A 210 -3.06 16.40 16.69
C SER A 210 -3.60 15.69 17.92
N SER A 211 -3.95 16.44 18.97
CA SER A 211 -4.55 15.82 20.14
C SER A 211 -5.83 15.10 19.73
N LYS A 212 -6.08 13.89 20.25
CA LYS A 212 -7.33 13.13 19.97
C LYS A 212 -8.58 13.98 20.16
N THR A 213 -8.56 14.86 21.17
CA THR A 213 -9.62 15.84 21.45
C THR A 213 -9.94 16.78 20.29
N ALA A 214 -8.97 17.11 19.43
CA ALA A 214 -9.15 18.08 18.37
C ALA A 214 -10.12 17.58 17.28
N TYR A 215 -10.01 16.32 16.83
CA TYR A 215 -10.86 15.84 15.73
C TYR A 215 -12.30 15.57 16.18
N PHE A 216 -12.51 15.11 17.43
CA PHE A 216 -13.85 14.96 17.99
C PHE A 216 -14.62 16.29 18.02
N ASN A 217 -13.96 17.37 18.46
CA ASN A 217 -14.57 18.71 18.48
C ASN A 217 -14.94 19.17 17.07
N VAL A 218 -14.06 18.96 16.08
CA VAL A 218 -14.34 19.28 14.67
C VAL A 218 -15.59 18.52 14.19
N ILE A 219 -15.68 17.21 14.45
CA ILE A 219 -16.84 16.41 14.04
C ILE A 219 -18.12 16.88 14.73
N GLN A 220 -18.08 17.19 16.03
CA GLN A 220 -19.24 17.73 16.74
C GLN A 220 -19.73 19.05 16.14
N ASP A 221 -18.81 19.95 15.78
CA ASP A 221 -19.17 21.24 15.18
C ASP A 221 -19.72 21.06 13.76
N LEU A 222 -19.19 20.11 12.99
CA LEU A 222 -19.75 19.72 11.68
C LEU A 222 -21.17 19.14 11.81
N ILE A 223 -21.43 18.31 12.82
CA ILE A 223 -22.78 17.77 13.07
C ILE A 223 -23.74 18.88 13.48
N LYS A 224 -23.34 19.78 14.40
CA LYS A 224 -24.18 20.91 14.84
C LYS A 224 -24.52 21.86 13.69
N SER A 225 -23.60 22.03 12.75
CA SER A 225 -23.79 22.86 11.56
C SER A 225 -24.48 22.11 10.40
N ASN A 226 -24.88 20.84 10.60
CA ASN A 226 -25.51 20.01 9.57
C ASN A 226 -24.61 19.85 8.31
N SER A 227 -23.29 19.90 8.51
CA SER A 227 -22.28 19.82 7.44
C SER A 227 -22.01 18.37 7.04
N SER A 228 -21.71 18.16 5.76
CA SER A 228 -21.26 16.88 5.23
C SER A 228 -19.75 16.70 5.43
N PHE A 229 -19.31 15.49 5.79
CA PHE A 229 -17.90 15.21 5.99
C PHE A 229 -17.49 13.77 5.65
N VAL A 230 -16.19 13.58 5.46
CA VAL A 230 -15.56 12.29 5.17
C VAL A 230 -14.43 12.03 6.16
N LEU A 231 -14.55 10.93 6.91
CA LEU A 231 -13.52 10.45 7.81
C LEU A 231 -12.49 9.60 7.07
N TYR A 232 -11.22 9.83 7.36
CA TYR A 232 -10.12 8.99 6.89
C TYR A 232 -9.47 8.33 8.10
N GLY A 233 -9.37 7.00 8.07
CA GLY A 233 -8.74 6.24 9.16
C GLY A 233 -9.68 5.42 10.05
N VAL A 234 -10.98 5.34 9.72
CA VAL A 234 -11.94 4.49 10.46
C VAL A 234 -11.47 3.03 10.45
N TYR A 235 -11.15 2.52 9.27
CA TYR A 235 -10.41 1.28 9.05
C TYR A 235 -9.40 1.55 7.94
N THR A 236 -8.12 1.35 8.22
CA THR A 236 -7.05 1.58 7.22
C THR A 236 -6.55 0.29 6.61
N GLY A 237 -7.04 -0.83 7.16
CA GLY A 237 -6.74 -2.18 6.73
C GLY A 237 -5.30 -2.59 6.91
N VAL A 238 -4.94 -3.61 6.15
CA VAL A 238 -3.63 -4.24 6.16
C VAL A 238 -3.11 -4.18 4.73
N ASN A 239 -1.88 -3.71 4.58
CA ASN A 239 -1.23 -3.71 3.27
C ASN A 239 -0.68 -5.12 3.04
N PHE A 240 -1.51 -5.99 2.46
CA PHE A 240 -1.08 -7.29 1.97
C PHE A 240 -0.25 -7.12 0.70
N LYS A 241 0.61 -8.10 0.39
CA LYS A 241 1.56 -8.02 -0.73
C LYS A 241 2.55 -6.85 -0.58
N LEU A 242 3.38 -6.63 -1.60
CA LEU A 242 4.37 -5.55 -1.66
C LEU A 242 3.76 -4.20 -2.07
N ASP A 243 2.48 -3.97 -1.80
CA ASP A 243 1.76 -2.73 -2.09
C ASP A 243 2.23 -1.55 -1.19
N LYS A 244 3.53 -1.45 -0.91
CA LYS A 244 4.10 -0.41 -0.04
C LYS A 244 4.58 0.81 -0.80
N GLN A 245 4.07 1.95 -0.34
CA GLN A 245 4.78 3.21 -0.20
C GLN A 245 5.39 3.20 1.21
N ILE A 246 6.69 3.48 1.33
CA ILE A 246 7.39 3.73 2.61
C ILE A 246 7.39 2.56 3.62
N GLN A 247 8.33 2.64 4.55
CA GLN A 247 8.46 1.89 5.81
C GLN A 247 7.24 2.04 6.75
N SER A 248 6.02 2.17 6.22
CA SER A 248 4.82 2.13 7.04
C SER A 248 4.65 0.70 7.56
N PRO A 249 4.38 0.50 8.86
CA PRO A 249 4.06 -0.82 9.40
C PRO A 249 2.94 -1.47 8.58
N GLN A 250 2.97 -2.80 8.45
CA GLN A 250 1.94 -3.55 7.70
C GLN A 250 0.53 -3.24 8.23
N ILE A 251 0.44 -3.05 9.55
CA ILE A 251 -0.70 -2.45 10.23
C ILE A 251 -0.46 -0.95 10.23
N ASN A 252 -1.24 -0.23 9.43
CA ASN A 252 -1.24 1.22 9.43
C ASN A 252 -1.86 1.71 10.76
N ASP A 253 -1.08 1.79 11.83
CA ASP A 253 -1.56 2.17 13.17
C ASP A 253 -1.79 3.69 13.27
N PHE A 254 -2.59 4.22 12.34
CA PHE A 254 -3.45 5.35 12.67
C PHE A 254 -4.18 4.99 13.96
N SER A 255 -4.65 5.96 14.72
CA SER A 255 -5.59 5.73 15.82
C SER A 255 -6.91 5.15 15.26
N GLN A 256 -6.86 3.92 14.76
CA GLN A 256 -7.91 3.29 14.00
C GLN A 256 -9.08 3.09 14.94
N LEU A 257 -10.27 3.36 14.42
CA LEU A 257 -11.49 3.07 15.16
C LEU A 257 -11.75 1.56 15.14
N ILE A 258 -11.40 0.91 14.04
CA ILE A 258 -11.51 -0.52 13.83
C ILE A 258 -10.13 -1.08 13.49
N PHE A 259 -9.61 -1.97 14.33
CA PHE A 259 -8.32 -2.65 14.11
C PHE A 259 -8.41 -3.69 12.98
N ALA A 260 -7.25 -4.15 12.50
CA ALA A 260 -7.16 -5.17 11.45
C ALA A 260 -7.94 -6.46 11.76
N ASN A 261 -7.99 -6.85 13.04
CA ASN A 261 -8.75 -8.01 13.53
C ASN A 261 -10.23 -7.68 13.88
N ASN A 262 -10.75 -6.55 13.40
CA ASN A 262 -12.11 -6.05 13.64
C ASN A 262 -12.43 -5.68 15.09
N LYS A 263 -11.43 -5.61 15.98
CA LYS A 263 -11.59 -5.05 17.31
C LYS A 263 -11.92 -3.56 17.22
N LEU A 264 -12.85 -3.11 18.06
CA LEU A 264 -13.24 -1.70 18.17
C LEU A 264 -12.40 -1.01 19.25
N SER A 265 -11.90 0.19 18.96
CA SER A 265 -11.17 1.00 19.94
C SER A 265 -12.11 1.80 20.83
N GLU A 266 -11.61 2.35 21.94
CA GLU A 266 -12.38 3.29 22.77
C GLU A 266 -12.84 4.52 21.97
N ASP A 267 -11.99 5.00 21.06
CA ASP A 267 -12.29 6.14 20.18
C ASP A 267 -13.47 5.83 19.23
N TYR A 268 -13.65 4.56 18.83
CA TYR A 268 -14.82 4.15 18.05
C TYR A 268 -16.13 4.41 18.81
N PHE A 269 -16.20 3.99 20.08
CA PHE A 269 -17.40 4.16 20.89
C PHE A 269 -17.68 5.62 21.22
N ASN A 270 -16.64 6.40 21.51
CA ASN A 270 -16.75 7.86 21.69
C ASN A 270 -17.30 8.53 20.43
N LEU A 271 -16.80 8.13 19.25
CA LEU A 271 -17.29 8.68 17.99
C LEU A 271 -18.72 8.22 17.67
N GLN A 272 -19.04 6.97 17.99
CA GLN A 272 -20.37 6.39 17.80
C GLN A 272 -21.44 7.18 18.58
N GLU A 273 -21.14 7.56 19.82
CA GLU A 273 -22.02 8.41 20.63
C GLU A 273 -22.24 9.77 19.95
N ILE A 274 -21.16 10.42 19.49
CA ILE A 274 -21.20 11.71 18.80
C ILE A 274 -22.04 11.65 17.52
N LEU A 275 -21.90 10.57 16.75
CA LEU A 275 -22.58 10.40 15.47
C LEU A 275 -24.05 9.97 15.61
N GLY A 276 -24.47 9.54 16.81
CA GLY A 276 -25.77 8.94 17.06
C GLY A 276 -25.89 7.54 16.47
N GLY A 277 -24.80 6.77 16.50
CA GLY A 277 -24.76 5.40 16.02
C GLY A 277 -25.55 4.43 16.90
N LEU A 278 -25.66 3.18 16.44
CA LEU A 278 -26.39 2.12 17.16
C LEU A 278 -25.42 1.36 18.07
N ASN A 279 -25.74 1.27 19.36
CA ASN A 279 -25.03 0.39 20.28
C ASN A 279 -25.14 -1.05 19.75
N SER A 280 -24.02 -1.60 19.28
CA SER A 280 -23.92 -3.01 18.92
C SER A 280 -23.22 -3.73 20.07
N GLU A 281 -23.97 -4.50 20.84
CA GLU A 281 -23.40 -5.39 21.87
C GLU A 281 -22.53 -6.50 21.24
N GLU A 282 -22.69 -6.76 19.94
CA GLU A 282 -21.85 -7.70 19.19
C GLU A 282 -20.53 -7.06 18.76
N SER A 283 -19.67 -6.75 19.74
CA SER A 283 -18.24 -6.57 19.47
C SER A 283 -17.62 -7.95 19.20
N GLY A 284 -17.96 -8.60 18.08
CA GLY A 284 -17.28 -9.84 17.73
C GLY A 284 -15.88 -9.53 17.22
N GLU A 285 -14.95 -9.39 18.14
CA GLU A 285 -13.55 -9.58 17.79
C GLU A 285 -13.40 -10.96 17.14
N PHE A 286 -12.60 -11.07 16.08
CA PHE A 286 -12.30 -12.39 15.54
C PHE A 286 -11.53 -13.17 16.60
N ASP A 287 -11.91 -14.43 16.81
CA ASP A 287 -11.21 -15.31 17.74
C ASP A 287 -9.80 -15.58 17.17
N LEU A 288 -8.79 -14.96 17.78
CA LEU A 288 -7.42 -15.05 17.33
C LEU A 288 -6.70 -16.22 17.98
N GLN A 289 -5.89 -16.89 17.18
CA GLN A 289 -5.15 -18.06 17.60
C GLN A 289 -3.82 -17.67 18.28
N ASN A 290 -3.46 -18.33 19.38
CA ASN A 290 -2.19 -18.10 20.10
C ASN A 290 -1.34 -19.38 20.09
N PHE A 291 -0.07 -19.29 19.68
CA PHE A 291 0.87 -20.40 19.65
C PHE A 291 2.25 -20.02 20.19
N SER A 292 2.90 -21.01 20.80
CA SER A 292 4.30 -20.94 21.20
C SER A 292 5.24 -20.77 19.99
N SER A 293 6.47 -20.33 20.25
CA SER A 293 7.45 -20.04 19.21
C SER A 293 7.81 -21.25 18.35
N TYR A 294 8.11 -21.01 17.07
CA TYR A 294 8.58 -22.00 16.13
C TYR A 294 9.99 -21.66 15.63
N LEU A 295 10.80 -22.70 15.48
CA LEU A 295 12.03 -22.66 14.71
C LEU A 295 11.72 -22.94 13.25
N VAL A 296 12.34 -22.17 12.36
CA VAL A 296 12.12 -22.27 10.92
C VAL A 296 13.36 -22.90 10.27
N ASN A 297 13.17 -23.85 9.34
CA ASN A 297 14.28 -24.49 8.63
C ASN A 297 14.92 -23.48 7.67
N PHE A 298 16.22 -23.63 7.43
CA PHE A 298 17.05 -22.60 6.84
C PHE A 298 17.46 -22.88 5.39
N GLY A 299 17.38 -21.84 4.55
CA GLY A 299 18.07 -21.75 3.26
C GLY A 299 18.70 -20.37 3.09
N ALA A 300 19.90 -20.27 2.51
CA ALA A 300 20.48 -18.96 2.24
C ALA A 300 19.78 -18.28 1.05
N LEU A 301 19.55 -16.95 1.09
CA LEU A 301 18.94 -16.22 -0.03
C LEU A 301 19.76 -16.34 -1.31
N ARG A 302 21.09 -16.31 -1.20
CA ARG A 302 22.00 -16.48 -2.35
C ARG A 302 21.89 -17.82 -3.08
N TYR A 303 21.36 -18.87 -2.42
CA TYR A 303 21.14 -20.18 -3.04
C TYR A 303 19.77 -20.31 -3.70
N GLN A 304 18.92 -19.30 -3.57
CA GLN A 304 17.66 -19.27 -4.30
C GLN A 304 17.90 -19.04 -5.78
N GLU A 305 16.94 -19.47 -6.60
CA GLU A 305 17.03 -19.34 -8.04
C GLU A 305 16.66 -17.93 -8.47
N PHE A 306 17.67 -17.12 -8.76
CA PHE A 306 17.45 -15.84 -9.41
C PHE A 306 17.31 -16.05 -10.92
N ILE A 307 16.27 -15.43 -11.50
CA ILE A 307 16.00 -15.43 -12.94
C ILE A 307 16.85 -14.34 -13.59
N LYS A 308 17.78 -14.73 -14.45
CA LYS A 308 18.60 -13.77 -15.23
C LYS A 308 17.71 -12.96 -16.18
N LYS A 309 17.80 -11.64 -16.07
CA LYS A 309 17.07 -10.70 -16.94
C LYS A 309 17.91 -10.16 -18.08
N GLY A 310 19.21 -10.07 -17.89
CA GLY A 310 20.12 -9.63 -18.94
C GLY A 310 21.46 -9.20 -18.40
N THR A 311 22.33 -8.77 -19.31
CA THR A 311 23.59 -8.10 -18.99
C THR A 311 23.53 -6.72 -19.64
N PHE A 312 23.66 -5.68 -18.83
CA PHE A 312 23.43 -4.30 -19.22
C PHE A 312 24.73 -3.51 -19.17
N TYR A 313 24.85 -2.49 -20.01
CA TYR A 313 26.06 -1.66 -20.03
C TYR A 313 26.29 -0.98 -18.67
N ASN A 314 25.22 -0.46 -18.05
CA ASN A 314 25.22 0.10 -16.70
C ASN A 314 24.19 -0.62 -15.82
N ALA A 315 24.23 -0.36 -14.50
CA ALA A 315 23.14 -0.75 -13.61
C ALA A 315 21.85 -0.06 -14.06
N ILE A 316 20.73 -0.79 -14.01
CA ILE A 316 19.41 -0.31 -14.39
C ILE A 316 18.43 -0.59 -13.25
N SER A 317 17.37 0.20 -13.15
CA SER A 317 16.32 -0.04 -12.16
C SER A 317 15.49 -1.27 -12.52
N SER A 318 14.83 -1.88 -11.54
CA SER A 318 13.93 -3.01 -11.79
C SER A 318 12.77 -2.63 -12.70
N GLU A 319 12.29 -1.39 -12.62
CA GLU A 319 11.18 -0.90 -13.43
C GLU A 319 11.51 -0.93 -14.92
N SER A 320 12.75 -0.59 -15.29
CA SER A 320 13.18 -0.57 -16.70
C SER A 320 13.19 -1.95 -17.39
N VAL A 321 12.99 -3.02 -16.63
CA VAL A 321 12.83 -4.40 -17.12
C VAL A 321 11.48 -5.01 -16.73
N ASP A 322 10.48 -4.15 -16.48
CA ASP A 322 9.12 -4.51 -16.07
C ASP A 322 9.10 -5.45 -14.85
N LEU A 323 10.04 -5.22 -13.90
CA LEU A 323 10.07 -5.94 -12.65
C LEU A 323 9.44 -5.12 -11.56
N LYS A 324 8.28 -5.60 -11.12
CA LYS A 324 7.61 -5.07 -9.94
C LYS A 324 8.10 -5.81 -8.71
N GLN A 325 8.63 -5.04 -7.75
CA GLN A 325 8.76 -5.45 -6.34
C GLN A 325 9.51 -6.78 -6.12
N ASN A 326 10.67 -6.94 -6.74
CA ASN A 326 11.50 -8.14 -6.56
C ASN A 326 12.79 -7.84 -5.79
N ILE A 327 13.44 -8.89 -5.31
CA ILE A 327 14.84 -8.81 -4.85
C ILE A 327 15.71 -8.92 -6.09
N ASN A 328 16.50 -7.89 -6.35
CA ASN A 328 17.39 -7.86 -7.50
C ASN A 328 18.83 -8.16 -7.07
N LYS A 329 19.56 -8.88 -7.91
CA LYS A 329 20.97 -9.19 -7.73
C LYS A 329 21.75 -8.70 -8.95
N TYR A 330 22.64 -7.75 -8.71
CA TYR A 330 23.53 -7.15 -9.70
C TYR A 330 24.91 -7.80 -9.57
N THR A 331 25.35 -8.49 -10.62
CA THR A 331 26.61 -9.25 -10.62
C THR A 331 27.58 -8.70 -11.66
N PHE A 332 28.82 -8.44 -11.25
CA PHE A 332 29.92 -8.06 -12.14
C PHE A 332 31.25 -8.61 -11.62
N ARG A 333 32.30 -8.53 -12.46
CA ARG A 333 33.64 -9.03 -12.13
C ARG A 333 34.64 -7.89 -12.09
N ILE A 334 35.60 -7.99 -11.17
CA ILE A 334 36.75 -7.08 -11.08
C ILE A 334 38.06 -7.83 -11.35
N GLU A 335 39.13 -7.09 -11.63
CA GLU A 335 40.45 -7.68 -11.83
C GLU A 335 41.02 -8.28 -10.54
N LYS A 336 41.76 -9.38 -10.70
CA LYS A 336 42.35 -10.15 -9.61
C LYS A 336 43.43 -9.37 -8.86
N ASN A 337 43.50 -9.54 -7.53
CA ASN A 337 44.56 -9.05 -6.65
C ASN A 337 44.76 -7.53 -6.62
N VAL A 338 43.72 -6.76 -6.94
CA VAL A 338 43.75 -5.29 -6.81
C VAL A 338 43.12 -4.91 -5.48
N LEU A 339 43.86 -4.20 -4.64
CA LEU A 339 43.28 -3.45 -3.53
C LEU A 339 42.64 -2.19 -4.11
N ALA A 340 41.33 -2.05 -3.93
CA ALA A 340 40.58 -1.02 -4.62
C ALA A 340 39.39 -0.52 -3.81
N THR A 341 39.03 0.73 -4.06
CA THR A 341 37.82 1.33 -3.51
C THR A 341 36.66 1.06 -4.46
N LEU A 342 35.66 0.30 -3.98
CA LEU A 342 34.36 0.16 -4.60
C LEU A 342 33.45 1.27 -4.08
N LYS A 343 32.85 2.03 -4.99
CA LYS A 343 31.82 3.01 -4.68
C LYS A 343 30.54 2.68 -5.42
N VAL A 344 29.44 2.59 -4.69
CA VAL A 344 28.10 2.40 -5.25
C VAL A 344 27.28 3.62 -4.91
N SER A 345 26.64 4.22 -5.91
CA SER A 345 25.79 5.40 -5.74
C SER A 345 24.33 5.10 -6.08
N GLN A 346 23.40 5.81 -5.42
CA GLN A 346 21.95 5.80 -5.67
C GLN A 346 21.32 4.40 -5.77
N VAL A 347 21.51 3.63 -4.72
CA VAL A 347 20.68 2.46 -4.42
C VAL A 347 19.39 2.92 -3.77
N ASN A 348 18.27 2.32 -4.16
CA ASN A 348 16.99 2.59 -3.53
C ASN A 348 16.86 1.78 -2.22
N LYS A 349 17.19 2.47 -1.13
CA LYS A 349 16.96 2.16 0.30
C LYS A 349 17.70 1.03 0.98
N ASN A 350 17.77 -0.20 0.47
CA ASN A 350 18.41 -1.30 1.20
C ASN A 350 19.13 -2.22 0.21
N ALA A 351 20.43 -2.40 0.40
CA ALA A 351 21.22 -3.35 -0.34
C ALA A 351 22.30 -4.01 0.50
N GLN A 352 22.76 -5.15 -0.01
CA GLN A 352 23.82 -5.95 0.55
C GLN A 352 24.90 -6.18 -0.50
N LEU A 353 26.15 -6.14 -0.05
CA LEU A 353 27.33 -6.31 -0.86
C LEU A 353 28.00 -7.64 -0.50
N TYR A 354 28.27 -8.45 -1.53
CA TYR A 354 29.02 -9.70 -1.43
C TYR A 354 30.21 -9.67 -2.36
N VAL A 355 31.30 -10.30 -1.90
CA VAL A 355 32.50 -10.55 -2.69
C VAL A 355 32.79 -12.04 -2.61
N ASN A 356 32.78 -12.73 -3.75
CA ASN A 356 32.94 -14.19 -3.83
C ASN A 356 31.99 -14.92 -2.86
N ASP A 357 30.70 -14.59 -2.94
CA ASP A 357 29.61 -15.11 -2.10
C ASP A 357 29.76 -14.86 -0.58
N THR A 358 30.78 -14.10 -0.17
CA THR A 358 31.00 -13.68 1.21
C THR A 358 30.35 -12.33 1.44
N TYR A 359 29.43 -12.27 2.42
CA TYR A 359 28.82 -11.01 2.84
C TYR A 359 29.88 -10.04 3.38
N LEU A 360 29.82 -8.80 2.92
CA LEU A 360 30.74 -7.74 3.32
C LEU A 360 30.05 -6.60 4.07
N ALA A 361 28.93 -6.09 3.55
CA ALA A 361 28.24 -4.94 4.13
C ALA A 361 26.77 -4.85 3.73
N SER A 362 25.97 -4.16 4.55
CA SER A 362 24.63 -3.67 4.23
C SER A 362 24.66 -2.15 4.15
N PHE A 363 23.90 -1.55 3.22
CA PHE A 363 23.90 -0.11 2.98
C PHE A 363 22.60 0.37 2.32
N ASN A 364 22.25 1.65 2.50
CA ASN A 364 20.91 2.14 2.17
C ASN A 364 20.81 3.07 0.94
N LYS A 365 21.88 3.76 0.56
CA LYS A 365 21.87 4.67 -0.60
C LYS A 365 23.17 4.62 -1.37
N GLU A 366 24.25 4.60 -0.62
CA GLU A 366 25.60 4.56 -1.13
C GLU A 366 26.50 3.79 -0.17
N ILE A 367 27.59 3.27 -0.71
CA ILE A 367 28.68 2.68 0.06
C ILE A 367 29.99 3.00 -0.64
N GLU A 368 31.03 3.24 0.16
CA GLU A 368 32.41 3.33 -0.31
C GLU A 368 33.25 2.41 0.59
N ILE A 369 33.85 1.38 0.00
CA ILE A 369 34.57 0.35 0.76
C ILE A 369 35.79 -0.14 -0.01
N THR A 370 36.90 -0.32 0.71
CA THR A 370 38.10 -0.95 0.16
C THR A 370 37.94 -2.47 0.18
N ILE A 371 38.05 -3.10 -0.99
CA ILE A 371 38.01 -4.55 -1.13
C ILE A 371 39.32 -5.08 -1.71
N SER A 372 39.72 -6.27 -1.25
CA SER A 372 40.76 -7.08 -1.84
C SER A 372 40.11 -8.37 -2.30
N SER A 373 40.31 -8.77 -3.56
CA SER A 373 39.73 -10.00 -4.06
C SER A 373 40.71 -10.74 -4.98
N GLU A 374 40.85 -12.04 -4.75
CA GLU A 374 41.68 -12.87 -5.61
C GLU A 374 40.99 -13.14 -6.96
N ASP A 375 39.65 -13.28 -7.01
CA ASP A 375 38.85 -13.60 -8.22
C ASP A 375 37.55 -12.77 -8.35
N GLY A 376 37.48 -11.62 -7.65
CA GLY A 376 36.25 -10.95 -7.18
C GLY A 376 35.05 -10.93 -8.12
N ILE A 377 34.15 -11.88 -7.92
CA ILE A 377 32.75 -11.71 -8.30
C ILE A 377 32.14 -10.80 -7.25
N ILE A 378 31.65 -9.63 -7.67
CA ILE A 378 30.91 -8.72 -6.82
C ILE A 378 29.43 -8.90 -7.10
N GLN A 379 28.66 -9.08 -6.04
CA GLN A 379 27.21 -9.13 -6.10
C GLN A 379 26.66 -8.01 -5.21
N ILE A 380 25.71 -7.24 -5.73
CA ILE A 380 24.91 -6.31 -4.96
C ILE A 380 23.48 -6.82 -4.98
N VAL A 381 22.95 -7.20 -3.83
CA VAL A 381 21.56 -7.62 -3.67
C VAL A 381 20.76 -6.43 -3.16
N THR A 382 19.80 -5.94 -3.93
CA THR A 382 18.91 -4.86 -3.51
C THR A 382 17.54 -5.41 -3.15
N PHE A 383 16.96 -4.89 -2.07
CA PHE A 383 15.65 -5.29 -1.61
C PHE A 383 14.60 -4.26 -2.03
N PRO A 384 13.37 -4.71 -2.34
CA PRO A 384 12.30 -3.80 -2.72
C PRO A 384 11.85 -3.05 -1.47
N ALA A 385 12.38 -1.87 -1.25
CA ALA A 385 11.80 -0.96 -0.29
C ALA A 385 10.61 -0.28 -0.95
N GLY A 386 9.42 -0.40 -0.35
CA GLY A 386 8.20 0.19 -0.90
C GLY A 386 8.40 1.62 -1.42
N TYR A 387 7.74 1.98 -2.52
CA TYR A 387 7.96 3.21 -3.28
C TYR A 387 7.88 4.48 -2.40
N ASP A 388 8.96 5.24 -2.19
CA ASP A 388 8.88 6.51 -1.45
C ASP A 388 8.45 7.66 -2.37
N ASN A 389 7.31 7.57 -3.05
CA ASN A 389 7.01 8.42 -4.23
C ASN A 389 8.13 8.45 -5.30
N GLN A 390 9.17 7.64 -5.11
CA GLN A 390 10.30 7.49 -5.99
C GLN A 390 10.11 6.15 -6.67
N PRO A 391 9.94 6.17 -7.99
CA PRO A 391 9.46 5.04 -8.76
C PRO A 391 10.52 3.99 -9.01
N ASN A 392 11.75 4.22 -8.56
CA ASN A 392 12.85 3.35 -8.91
C ASN A 392 13.12 2.43 -7.72
N SER A 393 13.01 1.13 -7.94
CA SER A 393 13.57 0.11 -7.07
C SER A 393 14.88 -0.40 -7.68
N GLY A 394 15.73 -1.04 -6.88
CA GLY A 394 17.04 -1.48 -7.34
C GLY A 394 18.08 -0.36 -7.40
N MET A 395 18.90 -0.36 -8.45
CA MET A 395 20.05 0.56 -8.61
C MET A 395 19.82 1.54 -9.75
N THR A 396 20.01 2.83 -9.48
CA THR A 396 19.90 3.90 -10.50
C THR A 396 21.19 4.68 -10.72
N GLY A 397 22.12 4.59 -9.76
CA GLY A 397 23.38 5.30 -9.85
C GLY A 397 24.49 4.47 -10.45
N LYS A 398 25.68 5.07 -10.42
CA LYS A 398 26.92 4.48 -10.92
C LYS A 398 27.52 3.53 -9.91
N ILE A 399 28.18 2.51 -10.44
CA ILE A 399 29.13 1.66 -9.72
C ILE A 399 30.52 2.06 -10.21
N GLU A 400 31.40 2.40 -9.29
CA GLU A 400 32.77 2.81 -9.58
C GLU A 400 33.75 1.91 -8.84
N PHE A 401 34.85 1.55 -9.50
CA PHE A 401 35.95 0.80 -8.93
C PHE A 401 37.24 1.56 -9.24
N ASN A 402 37.95 2.03 -8.20
CA ASN A 402 39.10 2.96 -8.35
C ASN A 402 38.78 4.18 -9.25
N SER A 403 37.62 4.78 -9.05
CA SER A 403 37.12 5.92 -9.84
C SER A 403 36.87 5.62 -11.33
N GLN A 404 36.85 4.35 -11.75
CA GLN A 404 36.42 3.93 -13.08
C GLN A 404 35.02 3.34 -13.01
N GLU A 405 34.16 3.73 -13.92
CA GLU A 405 32.78 3.21 -13.99
C GLU A 405 32.78 1.73 -14.39
N VAL A 406 32.04 0.92 -13.64
CA VAL A 406 31.87 -0.51 -13.90
C VAL A 406 30.77 -0.70 -14.94
N HIS A 407 31.07 -1.48 -15.97
CA HIS A 407 30.13 -1.82 -17.04
C HIS A 407 29.83 -3.33 -17.10
N HIS A 408 28.87 -3.70 -17.95
CA HIS A 408 28.48 -5.09 -18.22
C HIS A 408 27.95 -5.83 -16.97
N ILE A 409 27.02 -5.18 -16.28
CA ILE A 409 26.41 -5.68 -15.05
C ILE A 409 25.29 -6.65 -15.39
N THR A 410 25.33 -7.85 -14.83
CA THR A 410 24.27 -8.85 -14.97
C THR A 410 23.21 -8.64 -13.91
N LEU A 411 21.97 -8.45 -14.34
CA LEU A 411 20.81 -8.35 -13.45
C LEU A 411 20.09 -9.70 -13.42
N GLU A 412 19.88 -10.20 -12.21
CA GLU A 412 19.06 -11.36 -11.91
C GLU A 412 18.01 -10.98 -10.86
N THR A 413 16.85 -11.61 -10.87
CA THR A 413 15.75 -11.29 -9.96
C THR A 413 15.24 -12.52 -9.24
N LEU A 414 14.92 -12.39 -7.96
CA LEU A 414 14.12 -13.38 -7.24
C LEU A 414 12.66 -12.91 -7.25
N ASP A 415 11.81 -13.68 -7.93
CA ASP A 415 10.36 -13.47 -7.90
C ASP A 415 9.82 -13.91 -6.55
N MET A 416 9.47 -12.96 -5.68
CA MET A 416 9.02 -13.27 -4.32
C MET A 416 7.62 -13.90 -4.27
N PHE A 417 6.88 -13.92 -5.38
CA PHE A 417 5.55 -14.51 -5.48
C PHE A 417 5.57 -15.92 -6.10
N ASN A 418 6.54 -16.20 -6.97
CA ASN A 418 6.59 -17.46 -7.72
C ASN A 418 7.93 -18.22 -7.56
N TYR A 419 8.64 -18.07 -6.46
CA TYR A 419 9.88 -18.83 -6.25
C TYR A 419 9.62 -20.23 -5.68
N THR A 420 10.46 -21.17 -6.10
CA THR A 420 10.56 -22.48 -5.46
C THR A 420 11.73 -22.43 -4.49
N LEU A 421 11.48 -22.74 -3.21
CA LEU A 421 12.54 -22.80 -2.21
C LEU A 421 13.57 -23.85 -2.59
N LYS A 422 14.83 -23.44 -2.71
CA LYS A 422 15.95 -24.37 -2.78
C LYS A 422 16.47 -24.60 -1.37
N GLU A 423 16.22 -25.80 -0.86
CA GLU A 423 16.82 -26.24 0.40
C GLU A 423 18.34 -26.26 0.25
N SER A 424 19.03 -25.55 1.13
CA SER A 424 20.47 -25.64 1.26
C SER A 424 20.81 -26.15 2.64
N LYS A 425 21.53 -27.27 2.73
CA LYS A 425 22.16 -27.73 3.98
C LYS A 425 23.42 -26.92 4.28
N ALA A 426 23.31 -25.58 4.23
CA ALA A 426 24.43 -24.73 4.56
C ALA A 426 24.67 -24.82 6.07
N ASP A 427 25.87 -25.28 6.45
CA ASP A 427 26.32 -25.22 7.84
C ASP A 427 26.36 -23.75 8.27
N PHE A 428 25.55 -23.40 9.28
CA PHE A 428 25.53 -22.13 10.00
C PHE A 428 25.93 -20.90 9.19
N TRP A 429 24.95 -20.19 8.62
CA TRP A 429 25.23 -18.91 7.97
C TRP A 429 24.61 -17.75 8.75
N SER A 430 25.45 -16.74 8.98
CA SER A 430 25.07 -15.43 9.51
C SER A 430 24.81 -14.49 8.32
N GLY A 431 23.57 -14.40 7.88
CA GLY A 431 23.13 -13.44 6.86
C GLY A 431 21.64 -13.48 6.55
N ASP A 432 21.29 -12.94 5.38
CA ASP A 432 19.96 -12.82 4.76
C ASP A 432 19.38 -14.16 4.29
N GLY A 433 18.54 -14.81 5.08
CA GLY A 433 18.00 -16.14 4.74
C GLY A 433 16.61 -16.13 4.11
N VAL A 434 16.30 -17.22 3.40
CA VAL A 434 14.91 -17.66 3.20
C VAL A 434 14.66 -18.85 4.12
N TYR A 435 13.74 -18.69 5.04
CA TYR A 435 13.43 -19.68 6.08
C TYR A 435 12.04 -20.24 5.81
N SER A 436 11.89 -21.56 5.70
CA SER A 436 10.57 -22.20 5.55
C SER A 436 10.29 -23.20 6.66
N SER A 437 9.03 -23.33 7.04
CA SER A 437 8.57 -24.36 7.94
C SER A 437 7.12 -24.74 7.65
N LYS A 438 6.71 -25.89 8.17
CA LYS A 438 5.31 -26.34 8.13
C LYS A 438 4.75 -26.33 9.54
N ILE A 439 3.58 -25.76 9.68
CA ILE A 439 2.90 -25.57 10.97
C ILE A 439 1.45 -26.04 10.86
N SER A 440 0.93 -26.70 11.88
CA SER A 440 -0.48 -27.06 11.94
C SER A 440 -1.27 -25.95 12.64
N LEU A 441 -2.26 -25.36 11.97
CA LEU A 441 -3.08 -24.26 12.47
C LEU A 441 -4.57 -24.61 12.43
N GLN A 442 -5.35 -23.85 13.19
CA GLN A 442 -6.80 -23.80 13.03
C GLN A 442 -7.10 -22.67 12.04
N LYS A 443 -8.24 -22.72 11.35
CA LYS A 443 -8.68 -21.65 10.45
C LYS A 443 -9.12 -20.39 11.21
N LYS A 444 -8.15 -19.67 11.77
CA LYS A 444 -8.29 -18.46 12.58
C LYS A 444 -7.15 -17.48 12.26
N GLY A 445 -7.41 -16.18 12.40
CA GLY A 445 -6.38 -15.16 12.26
C GLY A 445 -5.39 -15.14 13.42
N PHE A 446 -4.23 -14.53 13.22
CA PHE A 446 -3.20 -14.33 14.25
C PHE A 446 -2.26 -13.18 13.90
N TYR A 447 -1.52 -12.69 14.89
CA TYR A 447 -0.38 -11.80 14.67
C TYR A 447 0.93 -12.58 14.63
N VAL A 448 1.82 -12.26 13.70
CA VAL A 448 3.17 -12.81 13.61
C VAL A 448 4.15 -11.83 14.22
N ASN A 449 4.96 -12.28 15.17
CA ASN A 449 6.12 -11.55 15.66
C ASN A 449 7.39 -12.22 15.12
N LEU A 450 8.20 -11.45 14.38
CA LEU A 450 9.50 -11.90 13.87
C LEU A 450 10.67 -11.51 14.78
N PHE A 451 10.42 -11.07 16.01
CA PHE A 451 11.43 -10.77 17.05
C PHE A 451 12.58 -9.86 16.58
N GLY A 452 12.25 -8.77 15.89
CA GLY A 452 13.25 -7.82 15.39
C GLY A 452 13.88 -8.21 14.05
N VAL A 453 13.44 -9.31 13.43
CA VAL A 453 13.87 -9.65 12.07
C VAL A 453 13.21 -8.73 11.06
N LYS A 454 14.05 -8.06 10.27
CA LYS A 454 13.64 -7.31 9.09
C LYS A 454 13.43 -8.27 7.93
N GLY A 455 12.24 -8.30 7.37
CA GLY A 455 11.94 -9.28 6.33
C GLY A 455 10.48 -9.37 5.93
N TYR A 456 10.24 -10.21 4.94
CA TYR A 456 8.89 -10.52 4.45
C TYR A 456 8.39 -11.81 5.07
N PHE A 457 7.12 -11.83 5.48
CA PHE A 457 6.43 -13.04 5.92
C PHE A 457 5.42 -13.47 4.87
N LEU A 458 5.43 -14.76 4.54
CA LEU A 458 4.49 -15.41 3.66
C LEU A 458 3.85 -16.61 4.38
N ILE A 459 2.58 -16.87 4.08
CA ILE A 459 1.88 -18.09 4.47
C ILE A 459 1.11 -18.63 3.28
N ASN A 460 1.29 -19.92 2.98
CA ASN A 460 0.64 -20.61 1.85
C ASN A 460 0.80 -19.85 0.51
N GLY A 461 1.98 -19.26 0.28
CA GLY A 461 2.27 -18.44 -0.91
C GLY A 461 1.70 -17.03 -0.88
N VAL A 462 0.92 -16.65 0.13
CA VAL A 462 0.38 -15.29 0.30
C VAL A 462 1.37 -14.45 1.10
N MET A 463 1.84 -13.35 0.50
CA MET A 463 2.68 -12.38 1.21
C MET A 463 1.84 -11.53 2.15
N ILE A 464 2.08 -11.73 3.44
CA ILE A 464 1.40 -11.01 4.52
C ILE A 464 1.95 -9.59 4.62
N GLY A 465 3.27 -9.43 4.63
CA GLY A 465 3.89 -8.11 4.59
C GLY A 465 5.35 -8.09 5.01
N PHE A 466 5.89 -6.88 5.13
CA PHE A 466 7.24 -6.61 5.62
C PHE A 466 7.21 -6.16 7.08
N SER A 467 8.01 -6.83 7.90
CA SER A 467 8.31 -6.48 9.30
C SER A 467 9.66 -5.79 9.38
N ASP A 468 9.74 -4.71 10.17
CA ASP A 468 10.98 -4.08 10.65
C ASP A 468 11.10 -4.22 12.18
N GLY A 469 10.71 -5.39 12.69
CA GLY A 469 10.53 -5.65 14.12
C GLY A 469 9.07 -5.49 14.61
N ASP A 470 8.19 -4.98 13.76
CA ASP A 470 6.75 -4.88 14.04
C ASP A 470 6.03 -6.24 13.91
N LYS A 471 4.87 -6.34 14.55
CA LYS A 471 3.96 -7.48 14.37
C LYS A 471 3.23 -7.37 13.05
N LEU A 472 2.97 -8.52 12.43
CA LEU A 472 2.22 -8.62 11.19
C LEU A 472 0.86 -9.29 11.44
N TYR A 473 -0.24 -8.72 10.97
CA TYR A 473 -1.55 -9.41 11.03
C TYR A 473 -1.73 -10.37 9.85
N CYS A 474 -2.06 -11.62 10.17
CA CYS A 474 -2.45 -12.65 9.23
C CYS A 474 -3.93 -13.00 9.42
N PRO A 475 -4.82 -12.67 8.47
CA PRO A 475 -6.23 -13.03 8.55
C PRO A 475 -6.47 -14.52 8.29
N GLU A 476 -7.60 -15.03 8.78
CA GLU A 476 -8.05 -16.41 8.60
C GLU A 476 -8.25 -16.81 7.13
N ASP A 477 -8.50 -15.85 6.22
CA ASP A 477 -8.65 -16.08 4.78
C ASP A 477 -7.41 -16.74 4.16
N PHE A 478 -6.22 -16.51 4.73
CA PHE A 478 -4.96 -17.05 4.23
C PHE A 478 -4.49 -18.29 5.00
N VAL A 479 -5.28 -18.75 5.98
CA VAL A 479 -4.96 -19.89 6.84
C VAL A 479 -5.80 -21.10 6.44
N LEU A 480 -5.13 -22.23 6.24
CA LEU A 480 -5.76 -23.52 6.02
C LEU A 480 -5.97 -24.22 7.36
N GLU A 481 -7.06 -24.97 7.49
CA GLU A 481 -7.20 -25.92 8.59
C GLU A 481 -6.17 -27.05 8.43
N GLY A 482 -5.34 -27.29 9.44
CA GLY A 482 -4.26 -28.27 9.38
C GLY A 482 -2.93 -27.65 8.94
N VAL A 483 -2.21 -28.30 8.02
CA VAL A 483 -0.82 -27.93 7.70
C VAL A 483 -0.76 -26.72 6.78
N ASN A 484 -0.03 -25.70 7.22
CA ASN A 484 0.27 -24.47 6.51
C ASN A 484 1.79 -24.40 6.27
N GLU A 485 2.18 -23.86 5.12
CA GLU A 485 3.57 -23.50 4.85
C GLU A 485 3.79 -22.04 5.22
N ILE A 486 4.83 -21.78 6.00
CA ILE A 486 5.27 -20.43 6.33
C ILE A 486 6.65 -20.19 5.73
N ILE A 487 6.86 -19.00 5.19
CA ILE A 487 8.15 -18.60 4.66
C ILE A 487 8.51 -17.20 5.15
N VAL A 488 9.75 -17.03 5.58
CA VAL A 488 10.31 -15.74 5.98
C VAL A 488 11.51 -15.44 5.11
N ILE A 489 11.49 -14.28 4.45
CA ILE A 489 12.65 -13.76 3.73
C ILE A 489 13.29 -12.70 4.62
N ALA A 490 14.32 -13.07 5.39
CA ALA A 490 15.02 -12.16 6.28
C ALA A 490 16.09 -11.38 5.50
N LEU A 491 16.14 -10.07 5.71
CA LEU A 491 17.09 -9.18 5.04
C LEU A 491 18.32 -8.88 5.89
N GLU A 492 18.29 -9.17 7.18
CA GLU A 492 19.40 -8.87 8.08
C GLU A 492 19.82 -10.10 8.89
N ASN A 493 21.07 -10.05 9.33
CA ASN A 493 21.83 -11.18 9.86
C ASN A 493 21.22 -11.74 11.15
N GLN A 494 20.60 -12.92 11.06
CA GLN A 494 19.95 -13.57 12.20
C GLN A 494 20.42 -15.03 12.31
N PHE A 495 21.11 -15.32 13.41
CA PHE A 495 21.64 -16.66 13.71
C PHE A 495 20.54 -17.71 13.90
N THR A 496 19.38 -17.27 14.38
CA THR A 496 18.20 -18.11 14.61
C THR A 496 16.96 -17.27 14.38
N LEU A 497 16.09 -17.70 13.48
CA LEU A 497 14.78 -17.11 13.33
C LEU A 497 13.80 -17.90 14.19
N SER A 498 13.32 -17.26 15.25
CA SER A 498 12.10 -17.67 15.94
C SER A 498 10.95 -16.83 15.42
N ILE A 499 9.77 -17.42 15.34
CA ILE A 499 8.53 -16.67 15.12
C ILE A 499 7.56 -16.99 16.26
N ALA A 500 6.70 -16.05 16.63
CA ALA A 500 5.59 -16.30 17.54
C ALA A 500 4.27 -15.88 16.90
N LEU A 501 3.24 -16.70 17.11
CA LEU A 501 1.89 -16.39 16.66
C LEU A 501 1.07 -15.96 17.88
N LEU A 502 0.59 -14.73 17.87
CA LEU A 502 -0.02 -14.09 19.02
C LEU A 502 -1.50 -13.84 18.74
N SER A 503 -2.32 -14.00 19.78
CA SER A 503 -3.74 -13.61 19.74
C SER A 503 -3.94 -12.11 19.93
N GLU A 504 -2.91 -11.36 20.30
CA GLU A 504 -3.03 -9.93 20.61
C GLU A 504 -1.83 -9.11 20.13
N LEU A 505 -2.12 -7.86 19.77
CA LEU A 505 -1.16 -6.81 19.48
C LEU A 505 -0.64 -6.22 20.82
N ILE A 506 0.01 -7.03 21.67
CA ILE A 506 0.67 -6.57 22.93
C ILE A 506 1.80 -5.58 22.66
#